data_AF-A0A851UVC9-F1
#
_entry.id   AF-A0A851UVC9-F1
#
_cell.length_a   1.000
_cell.length_b   1.000
_cell.length_c   1.000
_cell.angle_alpha   90.00
_cell.angle_beta   90.00
_cell.angle_gamma   90.00
#
_symmetry.space_group_name_H-M   'P 1'
#
loop_
_entity.id
_entity.type
_entity.pdbx_description
1 polymer ?
#
loop_
_entity_poly.entity_id
_entity_poly.type
_entity_poly.pdbx_seq_one_letter_code
_entity_poly.pdbx_strand_id
1 'polypeptide(L)' 'GVEDRTQTHSHFCYSDFNLIFEHIKRLDADVISIEASKSDLKLLDAFNKYSYNNLIGPGLYDIHSPRVPS' A
#
# COMPACT_ATOMS: atom_id res chain seq x y z
N GLY A 1 22.74 7.78 -0.74
CA GLY A 1 21.67 6.89 -0.26
C GLY A 1 21.35 7.22 1.19
N VAL A 2 20.27 6.64 1.73
CA VAL A 2 19.98 6.65 3.17
C VAL A 2 20.74 5.52 3.87
N GLU A 3 20.85 5.56 5.19
CA GLU A 3 21.43 4.47 5.99
C GLU A 3 20.43 3.32 6.15
N ASP A 4 20.89 2.07 6.29
CA ASP A 4 20.02 0.87 6.41
C ASP A 4 19.02 0.94 7.58
N ARG A 5 19.35 1.67 8.64
CA ARG A 5 18.42 1.89 9.78
C ARG A 5 17.29 2.87 9.46
N THR A 6 17.36 3.58 8.33
CA THR A 6 16.40 4.58 7.91
C THR A 6 15.40 3.94 6.95
N GLN A 7 14.13 3.90 7.33
CA GLN A 7 13.09 3.35 6.47
C GLN A 7 12.54 4.39 5.48
N THR A 8 12.36 3.94 4.25
CA THR A 8 11.65 4.64 3.19
C THR A 8 10.18 4.23 3.18
N HIS A 9 9.31 5.23 3.20
CA HIS A 9 7.86 5.03 3.19
C HIS A 9 7.30 5.70 1.96
N SER A 10 6.38 5.03 1.25
CA SER A 10 5.69 5.59 0.09
C SER A 10 4.17 5.40 0.21
N HIS A 11 3.40 6.40 -0.20
CA HIS A 11 1.95 6.38 -0.16
C HIS A 11 1.36 6.40 -1.56
N PHE A 12 0.40 5.52 -1.84
CA PHE A 12 -0.35 5.48 -3.09
C PHE A 12 -1.84 5.71 -2.85
N CYS A 13 -2.36 6.80 -3.41
CA CYS A 13 -3.78 7.19 -3.33
C CYS A 13 -4.69 6.38 -4.29
N TYR A 14 -4.37 5.11 -4.53
CA TYR A 14 -5.09 4.23 -5.45
C TYR A 14 -5.40 2.89 -4.77
N SER A 15 -6.38 2.18 -5.31
CA SER A 15 -6.90 0.93 -4.74
C SER A 15 -6.91 -0.26 -5.69
N ASP A 16 -6.45 -0.08 -6.94
CA ASP A 16 -6.20 -1.15 -7.91
C ASP A 16 -4.79 -1.00 -8.50
N PHE A 17 -3.95 -2.00 -8.25
CA PHE A 17 -2.53 -1.98 -8.63
C PHE A 17 -2.19 -3.05 -9.67
N ASN A 18 -3.14 -3.83 -10.16
CA ASN A 18 -2.83 -5.01 -11.00
C ASN A 18 -1.99 -4.69 -12.24
N LEU A 19 -2.20 -3.51 -12.85
CA LEU A 19 -1.46 -3.08 -14.05
C LEU A 19 -0.12 -2.41 -13.76
N ILE A 20 0.08 -1.89 -12.54
CA ILE A 20 1.26 -1.09 -12.19
C ILE A 20 2.12 -1.70 -11.08
N PHE A 21 1.77 -2.89 -10.60
CA PHE A 21 2.40 -3.53 -9.44
C PHE A 21 3.91 -3.70 -9.61
N GLU A 22 4.36 -4.11 -10.79
CA GLU A 22 5.78 -4.26 -11.10
C GLU A 22 6.55 -2.93 -10.97
N HIS A 23 5.91 -1.80 -11.28
CA HIS A 23 6.53 -0.49 -11.10
C HIS A 23 6.62 -0.11 -9.62
N ILE A 24 5.61 -0.45 -8.82
CA ILE A 24 5.62 -0.24 -7.36
C ILE A 24 6.73 -1.07 -6.73
N LYS A 25 6.87 -2.34 -7.11
CA LYS A 25 7.93 -3.23 -6.63
C LYS A 25 9.33 -2.69 -6.93
N ARG A 26 9.51 -2.07 -8.10
CA ARG A 26 10.79 -1.46 -8.51
C ARG A 26 11.18 -0.21 -7.71
N LEU A 27 10.28 0.38 -6.94
CA LEU A 27 10.62 1.49 -6.05
C LEU A 27 11.41 1.04 -4.82
N ASP A 28 11.33 -0.25 -4.48
CA ASP A 28 12.05 -0.86 -3.35
C ASP A 28 11.85 -0.10 -2.03
N ALA A 29 10.63 0.39 -1.80
CA ALA A 29 10.28 1.05 -0.55
C ALA A 29 10.15 0.01 0.57
N ASP A 30 10.72 0.33 1.74
CA ASP A 30 10.64 -0.55 2.91
C ASP A 30 9.19 -0.76 3.37
N VAL A 31 8.39 0.32 3.27
CA VAL A 31 6.97 0.33 3.64
C VAL A 31 6.16 1.05 2.58
N ILE A 32 5.04 0.46 2.17
CA ILE A 32 4.04 1.12 1.34
C ILE A 32 2.72 1.26 2.09
N SER A 33 2.06 2.41 1.96
CA SER A 33 0.69 2.61 2.43
C SER A 33 -0.24 2.87 1.24
N ILE A 34 -1.45 2.32 1.30
CA ILE A 34 -2.39 2.28 0.18
C ILE A 34 -3.80 2.59 0.65
N GLU A 35 -4.61 3.21 -0.19
CA GLU A 35 -6.02 3.45 0.13
C GLU A 35 -6.84 2.17 -0.06
N ALA A 36 -7.32 1.58 1.04
CA ALA A 36 -8.05 0.30 1.02
C ALA A 36 -9.41 0.31 1.75
N SER A 37 -9.77 1.40 2.42
CA SER A 37 -10.93 1.45 3.32
C SER A 37 -12.29 1.25 2.63
N LYS A 38 -12.33 1.38 1.30
CA LYS A 38 -13.53 1.22 0.46
C LYS A 38 -13.41 0.13 -0.61
N SER A 39 -12.33 -0.66 -0.65
CA SER A 39 -12.00 -1.51 -1.81
C SER A 39 -12.07 -3.03 -1.59
N ASP A 40 -12.81 -3.50 -0.57
CA ASP A 40 -13.06 -4.94 -0.29
C ASP A 40 -11.78 -5.80 -0.21
N LEU A 41 -10.63 -5.20 0.10
CA LEU A 41 -9.33 -5.87 0.22
C LEU A 41 -8.90 -6.72 -0.99
N LYS A 42 -9.56 -6.61 -2.17
CA LYS A 42 -9.17 -7.30 -3.42
C LYS A 42 -7.73 -7.04 -3.83
N LEU A 43 -7.18 -5.94 -3.33
CA LEU A 43 -5.81 -5.54 -3.54
C LEU A 43 -4.79 -6.47 -2.85
N LEU A 44 -5.16 -7.11 -1.74
CA LEU A 44 -4.29 -8.08 -1.03
C LEU A 44 -3.96 -9.30 -1.92
N ASP A 45 -4.88 -9.68 -2.81
CA ASP A 45 -4.63 -10.77 -3.77
C ASP A 45 -3.51 -10.40 -4.75
N ALA A 46 -3.39 -9.13 -5.14
CA ALA A 46 -2.29 -8.66 -5.99
C ALA A 46 -0.95 -8.78 -5.24
N PHE A 47 -0.88 -8.38 -3.98
CA PHE A 47 0.36 -8.50 -3.19
C PHE A 47 0.83 -9.95 -3.07
N ASN A 48 -0.10 -10.89 -2.86
CA ASN A 48 0.20 -12.32 -2.88
C ASN A 48 0.65 -12.80 -4.26
N LYS A 49 -0.07 -12.41 -5.32
CA LYS A 49 0.22 -12.82 -6.71
C LYS A 49 1.61 -12.40 -7.19
N TYR A 50 2.07 -11.22 -6.78
CA TYR A 50 3.34 -10.64 -7.22
C TYR A 50 4.49 -10.83 -6.20
N SER A 51 4.24 -11.59 -5.13
CA SER A 51 5.20 -11.92 -4.06
C SER A 51 5.93 -10.69 -3.54
N TYR A 52 5.17 -9.72 -3.05
CA TYR A 52 5.73 -8.51 -2.43
C TYR A 52 6.13 -8.81 -0.99
N ASN A 53 7.41 -8.61 -0.67
CA ASN A 53 7.99 -9.04 0.61
C ASN A 53 8.16 -7.88 1.62
N ASN A 54 8.02 -6.63 1.18
CA ASN A 54 8.20 -5.46 2.03
C ASN A 54 6.89 -5.16 2.78
N LEU A 55 6.94 -4.24 3.76
CA LEU A 55 5.80 -3.98 4.64
C LEU A 55 4.69 -3.22 3.91
N ILE A 56 3.44 -3.50 4.28
CA ILE A 56 2.24 -2.93 3.66
C ILE A 56 1.30 -2.40 4.74
N GLY A 57 0.80 -1.18 4.55
CA GLY A 57 -0.22 -0.54 5.37
C GLY A 57 -1.50 -0.28 4.56
N PRO A 58 -2.47 -1.21 4.52
CA PRO A 58 -3.77 -0.95 3.93
C PRO A 58 -4.58 0.04 4.77
N GLY A 59 -5.14 1.08 4.14
CA GLY A 59 -5.93 2.10 4.82
C GLY A 59 -7.19 1.52 5.44
N LEU A 60 -7.38 1.71 6.75
CA LEU A 60 -8.54 1.23 7.51
C LEU A 60 -9.63 2.30 7.68
N TYR A 61 -9.23 3.57 7.74
CA TYR A 61 -10.13 4.70 7.94
C TYR A 61 -10.25 5.52 6.66
N ASP A 62 -11.48 5.73 6.20
CA ASP A 62 -11.77 6.65 5.10
C ASP A 62 -11.73 8.11 5.58
N ILE A 63 -10.60 8.77 5.36
CA ILE A 63 -10.39 10.17 5.71
C ILE A 63 -11.28 11.14 4.92
N HIS A 64 -11.93 10.67 3.85
CA HIS A 64 -12.88 11.47 3.08
C HIS A 64 -14.29 11.48 3.70
N SER A 65 -14.51 10.73 4.79
CA SER A 65 -15.77 10.73 5.53
C SER A 65 -15.64 11.52 6.83
N PRO A 66 -16.64 12.34 7.22
CA PRO A 66 -16.67 12.96 8.54
C PRO A 66 -17.06 11.97 9.66
N ARG A 67 -17.44 10.73 9.31
CA ARG A 67 -17.92 9.72 10.26
C ARG A 67 -16.75 9.03 10.98
N VAL A 68 -16.83 8.92 12.30
CA VAL A 68 -15.92 8.07 13.09
C VAL A 68 -16.32 6.58 12.93
N PRO A 69 -15.40 5.69 12.51
CA PRO A 69 -15.66 4.25 12.44
C PRO A 69 -15.84 3.61 13.82
N SER A 70 -16.56 2.48 13.89
CA SER A 70 -16.81 1.70 15.11
C SER A 70 -15.80 0.60 15.35
#